data_AF-A0A5Q4TF57-F1
#
_entry.id   AF-A0A5Q4TF57-F1
#
_cell.length_a   1.000
_cell.length_b   1.000
_cell.length_c   1.000
_cell.angle_alpha   90.00
_cell.angle_beta   90.00
_cell.angle_gamma   90.00
#
_symmetry.space_group_name_H-M   'P 1'
#
loop_
_entity.id
_entity.type
_entity.pdbx_description
1 polymer ?
#
loop_
_entity_poly.entity_id
_entity_poly.type
_entity_poly.pdbx_seq_one_letter_code
_entity_poly.pdbx_strand_id
1 'polypeptide(L)'
;MAGLLGIVGLVTSPIGRKLGLPSLIHPGRRLYARLTQSAKEQREVRDEAIRQALHDDEEAVDAEAAEENAEQIGETAERPEGLVPAPSTSSNSSEGEIVSGFRFEEYAAEMEAAANSYEPEDAMEILAMVEGLPAALTSVANVMKILAERADSEFPLEKQVADGFNDIYGALMSAVAVAEDMGPLFRQAHEQDIARHEDPRNGTEAEKGWNV
;
A
#
# COMPACT_ATOMS: atom_id res chain seq x y z
N MET A 1 16.43 21.45 -26.35
CA MET A 1 16.80 20.68 -27.56
C MET A 1 15.62 20.00 -28.27
N ALA A 2 14.54 19.58 -27.59
CA ALA A 2 13.39 18.93 -28.24
C ALA A 2 12.62 19.81 -29.26
N GLY A 3 12.48 21.12 -29.00
CA GLY A 3 11.76 22.05 -29.88
C GLY A 3 12.40 22.25 -31.26
N LEU A 4 13.74 22.25 -31.35
CA LEU A 4 14.46 22.44 -32.61
C LEU A 4 14.28 21.24 -33.57
N LEU A 5 14.26 20.01 -33.05
CA LEU A 5 14.04 18.81 -33.86
C LEU A 5 12.60 18.71 -34.39
N GLY A 6 11.63 19.23 -33.64
CA GLY A 6 10.23 19.34 -34.08
C GLY A 6 10.07 20.29 -35.27
N ILE A 7 10.72 21.47 -35.21
CA ILE A 7 10.70 22.47 -36.29
C ILE A 7 11.39 21.94 -37.56
N VAL A 8 12.55 21.28 -37.41
CA VAL A 8 13.24 20.64 -38.55
C VAL A 8 12.37 19.56 -39.17
N GLY A 9 11.67 18.75 -38.37
CA GLY A 9 10.72 17.75 -38.86
C GLY A 9 9.55 18.35 -39.64
N LEU A 10 9.08 19.54 -39.25
CA LEU A 10 7.96 20.23 -39.90
C LEU A 10 8.32 20.76 -41.30
N VAL A 11 9.57 21.19 -41.49
CA VAL A 11 10.08 21.66 -42.79
C VAL A 11 10.52 20.50 -43.69
N THR A 12 11.19 19.49 -43.13
CA THR A 12 11.80 18.41 -43.92
C THR A 12 10.83 17.33 -44.37
N SER A 13 9.78 17.05 -43.57
CA SER A 13 8.80 16.01 -43.90
C SER A 13 7.97 16.26 -45.18
N PRO A 14 7.44 17.47 -45.46
CA PRO A 14 6.72 17.72 -46.72
C PRO A 14 7.65 17.66 -47.94
N ILE A 15 8.91 18.09 -47.79
CA ILE A 15 9.94 18.02 -48.84
C ILE A 15 10.29 16.55 -49.12
N GLY A 16 10.48 15.74 -48.08
CA GLY A 16 10.74 14.29 -48.20
C GLY A 16 9.61 13.54 -48.90
N ARG A 17 8.35 13.88 -48.62
CA ARG A 17 7.18 13.29 -49.31
C ARG A 17 7.13 13.68 -50.79
N LYS A 18 7.46 14.93 -51.12
CA LYS A 18 7.42 15.44 -52.51
C LYS A 18 8.55 14.87 -53.38
N LEU A 19 9.71 14.61 -52.79
CA LEU A 19 10.90 14.07 -53.49
C LEU A 19 11.02 12.54 -53.41
N GLY A 20 10.07 11.86 -52.73
CA GLY A 20 10.12 10.41 -52.56
C GLY A 20 11.30 9.92 -51.72
N LEU A 21 11.84 10.75 -50.82
CA LEU A 21 13.00 10.46 -49.98
C LEU A 21 12.56 10.13 -48.55
N PRO A 22 12.49 8.84 -48.15
CA PRO A 22 11.94 8.44 -46.86
C PRO A 22 12.81 8.89 -45.68
N SER A 23 14.11 9.15 -45.91
CA SER A 23 15.07 9.58 -44.90
C SER A 23 14.76 10.96 -44.30
N LEU A 24 14.07 11.82 -45.06
CA LEU A 24 13.72 13.19 -44.66
C LEU A 24 12.35 13.27 -43.96
N ILE A 25 11.61 12.16 -43.91
CA ILE A 25 10.29 12.11 -43.28
C ILE A 25 10.47 11.76 -41.79
N HIS A 26 10.09 12.71 -40.92
CA HIS A 26 10.19 12.60 -39.45
C HIS A 26 11.58 12.22 -38.90
N PRO A 27 12.64 13.01 -39.19
CA PRO A 27 14.01 12.69 -38.77
C PRO A 27 14.17 12.60 -37.24
N GLY A 28 13.47 13.45 -36.49
CA GLY A 28 13.50 13.45 -35.02
C GLY A 28 12.98 12.14 -34.40
N ARG A 29 11.91 11.55 -34.97
CA ARG A 29 11.35 10.28 -34.48
C ARG A 29 12.30 9.11 -34.72
N ARG A 30 13.03 9.11 -35.84
CA ARG A 30 14.04 8.09 -36.16
C ARG A 30 15.26 8.18 -35.26
N LEU A 31 15.74 9.40 -34.99
CA LEU A 31 16.84 9.62 -34.06
C LEU A 31 16.45 9.18 -32.64
N TYR A 32 15.28 9.59 -32.16
CA TYR A 32 14.75 9.17 -30.87
C TYR A 32 14.62 7.64 -30.77
N ALA A 33 14.06 6.99 -31.79
CA ALA A 33 13.97 5.54 -31.83
C ALA A 33 15.34 4.87 -31.67
N ARG A 34 16.37 5.34 -32.40
CA ARG A 34 17.75 4.83 -32.26
C ARG A 34 18.35 5.06 -30.88
N LEU A 35 18.14 6.24 -30.29
CA LEU A 35 18.66 6.56 -28.97
C LEU A 35 17.99 5.75 -27.86
N THR A 36 16.70 5.43 -28.02
CA THR A 36 15.94 4.62 -27.04
C THR A 36 16.01 3.12 -27.28
N GLN A 37 16.64 2.67 -28.36
CA GLN A 37 16.63 1.26 -28.74
C GLN A 37 17.31 0.38 -27.68
N SER A 38 18.51 0.75 -27.22
CA SER A 38 19.22 0.00 -26.19
C SER A 38 18.46 -0.04 -24.86
N ALA A 39 17.80 1.05 -24.48
CA ALA A 39 16.99 1.12 -23.26
C ALA A 39 15.74 0.22 -23.36
N LYS A 40 15.16 0.08 -24.55
CA LYS A 40 14.04 -0.86 -24.78
C LYS A 40 14.50 -2.30 -24.73
N GLU A 41 15.61 -2.63 -25.38
CA GLU A 41 16.19 -3.98 -25.34
C GLU A 41 16.53 -4.39 -23.90
N GLN A 42 17.12 -3.49 -23.11
CA GLN A 42 17.40 -3.76 -21.68
C GLN A 42 16.14 -3.96 -20.84
N ARG A 43 15.05 -3.26 -21.17
CA ARG A 43 13.77 -3.45 -20.51
C ARG A 43 13.16 -4.79 -20.89
N GLU A 44 13.15 -5.15 -22.17
CA GLU A 44 12.63 -6.43 -22.66
C GLU A 44 13.36 -7.61 -22.00
N VAL A 45 14.70 -7.56 -21.94
CA VAL A 45 15.51 -8.59 -21.25
C VAL A 45 15.16 -8.69 -19.77
N ARG A 46 14.94 -7.57 -19.09
CA ARG A 46 14.56 -7.56 -17.67
C ARG A 46 13.15 -8.13 -17.47
N ASP A 47 12.20 -7.72 -18.30
CA ASP A 47 10.82 -8.17 -18.24
C ASP A 47 10.72 -9.69 -18.56
N GLU A 48 11.57 -10.21 -19.45
CA GLU A 48 11.73 -11.65 -19.70
C GLU A 48 12.30 -12.40 -18.50
N ALA A 49 13.35 -11.87 -17.87
CA ALA A 49 13.95 -12.47 -16.68
C ALA A 49 12.97 -12.53 -15.49
N ILE A 50 12.18 -11.47 -15.28
CA ILE A 50 11.14 -11.44 -14.26
C ILE A 50 10.06 -12.48 -14.55
N ARG A 51 9.64 -12.63 -15.81
CA ARG A 51 8.62 -13.62 -16.19
C ARG A 51 9.12 -15.05 -16.00
N GLN A 52 10.40 -15.32 -16.27
CA GLN A 52 11.02 -16.62 -16.02
C GLN A 52 11.10 -16.92 -14.53
N ALA A 53 11.57 -15.97 -13.71
CA ALA A 53 11.62 -16.15 -12.26
C ALA A 53 10.24 -16.43 -11.65
N LEU A 54 9.20 -15.68 -12.07
CA LEU A 54 7.83 -15.96 -11.63
C LEU A 54 7.35 -17.35 -12.01
N HIS A 55 7.70 -17.82 -13.22
CA HIS A 55 7.32 -19.16 -13.66
C HIS A 55 8.03 -20.25 -12.84
N ASP A 56 9.32 -20.07 -12.58
CA ASP A 56 10.11 -21.00 -11.76
C ASP A 56 9.59 -21.04 -10.30
N ASP A 57 9.20 -19.89 -9.74
CA ASP A 57 8.59 -19.79 -8.40
C ASP A 57 7.21 -20.48 -8.37
N GLU A 58 6.39 -20.29 -9.40
CA GLU A 58 5.09 -20.98 -9.54
C GLU A 58 5.28 -22.51 -9.63
N GLU A 59 6.24 -22.99 -10.43
CA GLU A 59 6.54 -24.43 -10.53
C GLU A 59 7.06 -25.01 -9.19
N ALA A 60 7.86 -24.24 -8.43
CA ALA A 60 8.34 -24.65 -7.12
C ALA A 60 7.19 -24.77 -6.10
N VAL A 61 6.27 -23.80 -6.07
CA VAL A 61 5.09 -23.82 -5.21
C VAL A 61 4.16 -24.99 -5.56
N ASP A 62 3.93 -25.25 -6.85
CA ASP A 62 3.12 -26.39 -7.30
C ASP A 62 3.76 -27.73 -6.92
N ALA A 63 5.09 -27.83 -6.98
CA ALA A 63 5.82 -29.03 -6.55
C ALA A 63 5.74 -29.24 -5.03
N GLU A 64 5.93 -28.19 -4.22
CA GLU A 64 5.78 -28.24 -2.76
C GLU A 64 4.34 -28.63 -2.38
N ALA A 65 3.33 -28.06 -3.03
CA ALA A 65 1.93 -28.41 -2.79
C ALA A 65 1.59 -29.86 -3.17
N ALA A 66 2.24 -30.41 -4.20
CA ALA A 66 2.08 -31.81 -4.59
C ALA A 66 2.75 -32.78 -3.60
N GLU A 67 3.89 -32.40 -3.01
CA GLU A 67 4.55 -33.16 -1.94
C GLU A 67 3.74 -33.13 -0.64
N GLU A 68 3.22 -31.97 -0.23
CA GLU A 68 2.38 -31.83 0.98
C GLU A 68 1.04 -32.59 0.86
N ASN A 69 0.40 -32.60 -0.32
CA ASN A 69 -0.84 -33.36 -0.54
C ASN A 69 -0.64 -34.89 -0.53
N ALA A 70 0.59 -35.39 -0.71
CA ALA A 70 0.86 -36.82 -0.69
C ALA A 70 0.89 -37.40 0.74
N GLU A 71 1.11 -36.57 1.77
CA GLU A 71 1.27 -37.06 3.15
C GLU A 71 0.04 -36.91 4.06
N GLN A 72 -0.98 -36.10 3.74
CA GLN A 72 -2.10 -35.96 4.69
C GLN A 72 -3.44 -35.44 4.14
N ILE A 73 -4.12 -36.21 3.29
CA ILE A 73 -5.60 -36.13 3.18
C ILE A 73 -6.20 -37.52 3.38
N GLY A 74 -6.64 -37.81 4.61
CA GLY A 74 -7.43 -39.01 4.89
C GLY A 74 -8.84 -38.86 4.33
N GLU A 75 -9.19 -39.67 3.33
CA GLU A 75 -10.46 -39.66 2.57
C GLU A 75 -11.71 -40.09 3.37
N THR A 76 -11.69 -40.11 4.71
CA THR A 76 -12.87 -40.55 5.49
C THR A 76 -12.90 -39.86 6.85
N ALA A 77 -13.82 -38.91 7.00
CA ALA A 77 -14.31 -38.50 8.32
C ALA A 77 -15.50 -39.41 8.70
N GLU A 78 -15.29 -40.32 9.65
CA GLU A 78 -16.34 -41.21 10.16
C GLU A 78 -17.26 -40.45 11.14
N ARG A 79 -18.58 -40.52 10.90
CA ARG A 79 -19.60 -39.88 11.76
C ARG A 79 -19.81 -40.72 13.03
N PRO A 80 -19.70 -40.17 14.24
CA PRO A 80 -19.91 -40.93 15.48
C PRO A 80 -21.38 -41.37 15.64
N GLU A 81 -21.62 -42.67 15.92
CA GLU A 81 -22.95 -43.27 16.12
C GLU A 81 -23.51 -43.11 17.55
N GLY A 82 -23.28 -41.97 18.18
CA GLY A 82 -23.77 -41.69 19.54
C GLY A 82 -24.92 -40.69 19.54
N LEU A 83 -26.05 -41.02 20.19
CA LEU A 83 -27.07 -40.04 20.55
C LEU A 83 -26.47 -39.02 21.53
N VAL A 84 -26.14 -37.83 21.02
CA VAL A 84 -25.77 -36.67 21.85
C VAL A 84 -26.98 -36.30 22.72
N PRO A 85 -26.83 -36.17 24.05
CA PRO A 85 -27.94 -35.78 24.91
C PRO A 85 -28.42 -34.38 24.55
N ALA A 86 -29.74 -34.24 24.36
CA ALA A 86 -30.38 -32.95 24.07
C ALA A 86 -30.11 -31.94 25.20
N PRO A 87 -29.84 -30.66 24.88
CA PRO A 87 -29.60 -29.64 25.87
C PRO A 87 -30.85 -29.43 26.72
N SER A 88 -30.65 -29.34 28.04
CA SER A 88 -31.70 -29.08 29.03
C SER A 88 -32.45 -27.79 28.71
N THR A 89 -33.74 -27.90 28.39
CA THR A 89 -34.67 -26.77 28.34
C THR A 89 -34.99 -26.32 29.76
N SER A 90 -34.22 -25.37 30.27
CA SER A 90 -34.48 -24.47 31.40
C SER A 90 -33.48 -23.33 31.20
N SER A 91 -33.79 -22.04 31.22
CA SER A 91 -34.95 -21.26 31.66
C SER A 91 -34.57 -19.81 31.35
N ASN A 92 -35.53 -19.01 30.89
CA ASN A 92 -35.43 -17.55 30.74
C ASN A 92 -34.28 -17.02 29.88
N SER A 93 -34.47 -17.08 28.56
CA SER A 93 -33.90 -16.07 27.66
C SER A 93 -34.56 -14.73 27.97
N SER A 94 -34.05 -13.99 28.96
CA SER A 94 -33.95 -12.54 28.72
C SER A 94 -33.15 -12.42 27.44
N GLU A 95 -33.60 -11.61 26.49
CA GLU A 95 -32.78 -11.15 25.37
C GLU A 95 -31.46 -10.67 25.96
N GLY A 96 -30.47 -11.57 25.92
CA GLY A 96 -29.13 -11.29 26.34
C GLY A 96 -28.64 -10.30 25.31
N GLU A 97 -28.67 -9.04 25.70
CA GLU A 97 -27.82 -8.00 25.17
C GLU A 97 -26.46 -8.64 24.85
N ILE A 98 -26.23 -8.96 23.57
CA ILE A 98 -24.93 -9.39 23.05
C ILE A 98 -24.09 -8.12 23.01
N VAL A 99 -23.70 -7.62 24.18
CA VAL A 99 -22.81 -6.47 24.31
C VAL A 99 -21.46 -6.96 24.81
N SER A 100 -20.44 -6.39 24.17
CA SER A 100 -19.01 -6.42 24.50
C SER A 100 -18.16 -7.46 23.76
N GLY A 101 -18.12 -7.36 22.43
CA GLY A 101 -16.96 -7.78 21.63
C GLY A 101 -16.15 -6.56 21.18
N PHE A 102 -14.86 -6.73 20.87
CA PHE A 102 -14.04 -5.71 20.19
C PHE A 102 -14.69 -5.34 18.85
N ARG A 103 -14.93 -4.04 18.60
CA ARG A 103 -15.57 -3.53 17.38
C ARG A 103 -14.66 -2.54 16.67
N PHE A 104 -14.18 -2.89 15.49
CA PHE A 104 -13.33 -2.01 14.70
C PHE A 104 -14.00 -0.67 14.39
N GLU A 105 -15.31 -0.70 14.11
CA GLU A 105 -16.07 0.46 13.68
C GLU A 105 -16.17 1.52 14.78
N GLU A 106 -16.16 1.11 16.05
CA GLU A 106 -16.22 2.04 17.18
C GLU A 106 -14.91 2.82 17.31
N TYR A 107 -13.78 2.13 17.34
CA TYR A 107 -12.46 2.78 17.36
C TYR A 107 -12.17 3.59 16.09
N ALA A 108 -12.61 3.10 14.93
CA ALA A 108 -12.49 3.84 13.68
C ALA A 108 -13.37 5.10 13.69
N ALA A 109 -14.60 5.03 14.23
CA ALA A 109 -15.47 6.18 14.37
C ALA A 109 -14.91 7.21 15.37
N GLU A 110 -14.27 6.78 16.45
CA GLU A 110 -13.56 7.67 17.36
C GLU A 110 -12.39 8.38 16.67
N MET A 111 -11.61 7.65 15.88
CA MET A 111 -10.52 8.22 15.07
C MET A 111 -11.05 9.21 14.02
N GLU A 112 -12.15 8.89 13.35
CA GLU A 112 -12.81 9.76 12.37
C GLU A 112 -13.39 11.02 13.03
N ALA A 113 -14.00 10.89 14.20
CA ALA A 113 -14.51 12.02 14.97
C ALA A 113 -13.37 12.97 15.39
N ALA A 114 -12.25 12.41 15.89
CA ALA A 114 -11.07 13.19 16.23
C ALA A 114 -10.49 13.94 15.04
N ALA A 115 -10.45 13.31 13.86
CA ALA A 115 -10.01 13.95 12.62
C ALA A 115 -10.95 15.08 12.18
N ASN A 116 -12.27 14.91 12.33
CA ASN A 116 -13.25 15.95 11.97
C ASN A 116 -13.21 17.17 12.89
N SER A 117 -12.84 17.01 14.16
CA SER A 117 -12.68 18.12 15.09
C SER A 117 -11.25 18.64 15.21
N TYR A 118 -10.34 18.16 14.35
CA TYR A 118 -8.94 18.57 14.39
C TYR A 118 -8.76 19.97 13.79
N GLU A 119 -8.38 20.92 14.64
CA GLU A 119 -8.08 22.31 14.28
C GLU A 119 -6.64 22.63 14.72
N PRO A 120 -5.63 22.36 13.87
CA PRO A 120 -4.24 22.62 14.23
C PRO A 120 -3.97 24.11 14.43
N GLU A 121 -3.25 24.47 15.49
CA GLU A 121 -2.90 25.86 15.78
C GLU A 121 -1.71 26.36 14.93
N ASP A 122 -0.76 25.47 14.63
CA ASP A 122 0.43 25.80 13.85
C ASP A 122 0.93 24.64 12.97
N ALA A 123 1.88 24.95 12.08
CA ALA A 123 2.47 23.98 11.16
C ALA A 123 3.32 22.92 11.87
N MET A 124 3.79 23.17 13.10
CA MET A 124 4.58 22.23 13.88
C MET A 124 3.71 21.13 14.48
N GLU A 125 2.47 21.46 14.85
CA GLU A 125 1.46 20.48 15.25
C GLU A 125 1.14 19.50 14.12
N ILE A 126 0.98 20.02 12.89
CA ILE A 126 0.77 19.21 11.69
C ILE A 126 2.01 18.35 11.39
N LEU A 127 3.22 18.91 11.53
CA LEU A 127 4.46 18.15 11.35
C LEU A 127 4.54 16.99 12.34
N ALA A 128 4.24 17.22 13.62
CA ALA A 128 4.24 16.19 14.65
C ALA A 128 3.20 15.09 14.35
N MET A 129 2.02 15.46 13.87
CA MET A 129 1.01 14.51 13.42
C MET A 129 1.53 13.66 12.25
N VAL A 130 2.11 14.29 11.22
CA VAL A 130 2.63 13.59 10.04
C VAL A 130 3.79 12.66 10.39
N GLU A 131 4.71 13.10 11.25
CA GLU A 131 5.83 12.26 11.73
C GLU A 131 5.34 11.11 12.63
N GLY A 132 4.16 11.25 13.26
CA GLY A 132 3.52 10.19 14.05
C GLY A 132 2.73 9.16 13.24
N LEU A 133 2.36 9.45 11.99
CA LEU A 133 1.54 8.57 11.15
C LEU A 133 2.12 7.15 10.98
N PRO A 134 3.43 6.94 10.73
CA PRO A 134 3.99 5.60 10.59
C PRO A 134 3.76 4.74 11.84
N ALA A 135 3.94 5.33 13.03
CA ALA A 135 3.73 4.63 14.30
C ALA A 135 2.24 4.32 14.53
N ALA A 136 1.35 5.26 14.21
CA ALA A 136 -0.10 5.06 14.33
C ALA A 136 -0.59 3.94 13.40
N LEU A 137 -0.20 3.95 12.12
CA LEU A 137 -0.55 2.91 11.16
C LEU A 137 0.06 1.55 11.52
N THR A 138 1.29 1.53 12.06
CA THR A 138 1.91 0.30 12.58
C THR A 138 1.08 -0.29 13.73
N SER A 139 0.53 0.54 14.61
CA SER A 139 -0.36 0.08 15.68
C SER A 139 -1.62 -0.60 15.11
N VAL A 140 -2.24 -0.01 14.09
CA VAL A 140 -3.41 -0.60 13.40
C VAL A 140 -3.03 -1.90 12.70
N ALA A 141 -1.87 -1.96 12.05
CA ALA A 141 -1.36 -3.20 11.44
C ALA A 141 -1.19 -4.30 12.49
N ASN A 142 -0.62 -3.99 13.65
CA ASN A 142 -0.43 -4.95 14.72
C ASN A 142 -1.74 -5.54 15.25
N VAL A 143 -2.87 -4.82 15.18
CA VAL A 143 -4.19 -5.39 15.50
C VAL A 143 -4.51 -6.57 14.58
N MET A 144 -4.27 -6.44 13.27
CA MET A 144 -4.52 -7.52 12.30
C MET A 144 -3.60 -8.71 12.54
N LYS A 145 -2.33 -8.45 12.84
CA LYS A 145 -1.38 -9.49 13.23
C LYS A 145 -1.84 -10.28 14.46
N ILE A 146 -2.25 -9.58 15.52
CA ILE A 146 -2.76 -10.21 16.76
C ILE A 146 -4.00 -11.07 16.45
N LEU A 147 -4.89 -10.59 15.58
CA LEU A 147 -6.08 -11.34 15.20
C LEU A 147 -5.77 -12.56 14.34
N ALA A 148 -4.78 -12.48 13.44
CA ALA A 148 -4.29 -13.63 12.70
C ALA A 148 -3.72 -14.71 13.65
N GLU A 149 -2.83 -14.32 14.57
CA GLU A 149 -2.22 -15.22 15.55
C GLU A 149 -3.27 -15.91 16.46
N ARG A 150 -4.35 -15.19 16.79
CA ARG A 150 -5.46 -15.73 17.59
C ARG A 150 -6.47 -16.51 16.76
N ALA A 151 -6.64 -16.21 15.48
CA ALA A 151 -7.54 -16.94 14.59
C ALA A 151 -7.11 -18.40 14.42
N ASP A 152 -5.80 -18.66 14.36
CA ASP A 152 -5.26 -20.01 14.21
C ASP A 152 -5.48 -20.92 15.43
N SER A 153 -5.75 -20.36 16.62
CA SER A 153 -5.78 -21.10 17.88
C SER A 153 -7.05 -20.93 18.73
N GLU A 154 -7.69 -19.77 18.68
CA GLU A 154 -8.78 -19.39 19.58
C GLU A 154 -10.13 -19.18 18.88
N PHE A 155 -10.15 -18.94 17.56
CA PHE A 155 -11.40 -18.67 16.83
C PHE A 155 -11.79 -19.83 15.91
N PRO A 156 -13.08 -20.22 15.87
CA PRO A 156 -13.57 -21.24 14.94
C PRO A 156 -13.79 -20.61 13.55
N LEU A 157 -12.70 -20.20 12.90
CA LEU A 157 -12.71 -19.59 11.58
C LEU A 157 -12.21 -20.58 10.52
N GLU A 158 -12.77 -20.48 9.31
CA GLU A 158 -12.21 -21.15 8.15
C GLU A 158 -10.84 -20.56 7.82
N LYS A 159 -9.87 -21.41 7.43
CA LYS A 159 -8.48 -21.01 7.17
C LYS A 159 -8.37 -19.79 6.24
N GLN A 160 -9.18 -19.77 5.18
CA GLN A 160 -9.21 -18.66 4.23
C GLN A 160 -9.56 -17.29 4.87
N VAL A 161 -10.39 -17.30 5.91
CA VAL A 161 -10.76 -16.06 6.63
C VAL A 161 -9.63 -15.65 7.57
N ALA A 162 -8.95 -16.60 8.20
CA ALA A 162 -7.78 -16.34 9.05
C ALA A 162 -6.60 -15.76 8.24
N ASP A 163 -6.32 -16.34 7.06
CA ASP A 163 -5.29 -15.85 6.13
C ASP A 163 -5.54 -14.40 5.70
N GLY A 164 -6.82 -14.01 5.57
CA GLY A 164 -7.19 -12.63 5.25
C GLY A 164 -6.68 -11.59 6.25
N PHE A 165 -6.49 -11.93 7.53
CA PHE A 165 -5.88 -11.00 8.50
C PHE A 165 -4.39 -10.75 8.21
N ASN A 166 -3.66 -11.77 7.75
CA ASN A 166 -2.26 -11.62 7.33
C ASN A 166 -2.13 -10.78 6.06
N ASP A 167 -3.05 -10.95 5.11
CA ASP A 167 -3.10 -10.13 3.89
C ASP A 167 -3.33 -8.65 4.22
N ILE A 168 -4.28 -8.35 5.11
CA ILE A 168 -4.56 -6.97 5.55
C ILE A 168 -3.36 -6.41 6.31
N TYR A 169 -2.69 -7.19 7.15
CA TYR A 169 -1.46 -6.77 7.82
C TYR A 169 -0.39 -6.35 6.79
N GLY A 170 -0.15 -7.17 5.76
CA GLY A 170 0.81 -6.84 4.69
C GLY A 170 0.45 -5.57 3.92
N ALA A 171 -0.84 -5.38 3.63
CA ALA A 171 -1.34 -4.16 2.99
C ALA A 171 -1.14 -2.91 3.88
N LEU A 172 -1.40 -3.03 5.19
CA LEU A 172 -1.19 -1.94 6.14
C LEU A 172 0.30 -1.61 6.31
N MET A 173 1.19 -2.60 6.33
CA MET A 173 2.64 -2.36 6.34
C MET A 173 3.12 -1.67 5.06
N SER A 174 2.49 -1.95 3.92
CA SER A 174 2.76 -1.20 2.68
C SER A 174 2.32 0.27 2.80
N ALA A 175 1.22 0.55 3.49
CA ALA A 175 0.79 1.91 3.78
C ALA A 175 1.73 2.62 4.79
N VAL A 176 2.27 1.89 5.78
CA VAL A 176 3.30 2.42 6.70
C VAL A 176 4.53 2.90 5.92
N ALA A 177 5.02 2.11 4.96
CA ALA A 177 6.16 2.51 4.13
C ALA A 177 5.91 3.82 3.36
N VAL A 178 4.69 4.03 2.86
CA VAL A 178 4.30 5.31 2.23
C VAL A 178 4.26 6.45 3.25
N ALA A 179 3.79 6.19 4.47
CA ALA A 179 3.74 7.19 5.53
C ALA A 179 5.14 7.62 6.02
N GLU A 180 6.13 6.72 6.00
CA GLU A 180 7.53 7.02 6.38
C GLU A 180 8.13 8.15 5.52
N ASP A 181 7.74 8.25 4.24
CA ASP A 181 8.19 9.29 3.34
C ASP A 181 7.52 10.66 3.59
N MET A 182 6.38 10.68 4.28
CA MET A 182 5.60 11.91 4.47
C MET A 182 6.29 12.93 5.37
N GLY A 183 6.96 12.50 6.45
CA GLY A 183 7.69 13.38 7.36
C GLY A 183 8.84 14.13 6.66
N PRO A 184 9.78 13.44 6.01
CA PRO A 184 10.83 14.07 5.20
C PRO A 184 10.28 14.99 4.11
N LEU A 185 9.21 14.58 3.41
CA LEU A 185 8.56 15.39 2.39
C LEU A 185 7.95 16.67 2.97
N PHE A 186 7.31 16.58 4.13
CA PHE A 186 6.75 17.75 4.82
C PHE A 186 7.85 18.72 5.23
N ARG A 187 8.95 18.24 5.82
CA ARG A 187 10.11 19.06 6.18
C ARG A 187 10.72 19.76 4.98
N GLN A 188 10.84 19.05 3.85
CA GLN A 188 11.35 19.65 2.62
C GLN A 188 10.43 20.74 2.08
N ALA A 189 9.12 20.49 2.06
CA ALA A 189 8.14 21.43 1.52
C ALA A 189 8.00 22.69 2.40
N HIS A 190 8.16 22.55 3.72
CA HIS A 190 7.95 23.61 4.71
C HIS A 190 9.25 24.08 5.38
N GLU A 191 10.42 23.84 4.77
CA GLU A 191 11.75 24.14 5.34
C GLU A 191 11.84 25.57 5.89
N GLN A 192 11.29 26.55 5.15
CA GLN A 192 11.34 27.97 5.54
C GLN A 192 10.47 28.29 6.76
N ASP A 193 9.29 27.66 6.87
CA ASP A 193 8.37 27.91 7.96
C ASP A 193 8.84 27.17 9.21
N ILE A 194 9.28 25.92 9.06
CA ILE A 194 9.90 25.14 10.14
C ILE A 194 11.14 25.85 10.68
N ALA A 195 12.01 26.38 9.82
CA ALA A 195 13.21 27.11 10.27
C ALA A 195 12.88 28.35 11.10
N ARG A 196 11.75 29.03 10.86
CA ARG A 196 11.30 30.16 11.69
C ARG A 196 10.83 29.71 13.08
N HIS A 197 10.22 28.54 13.18
CA HIS A 197 9.77 27.96 14.45
C HIS A 197 10.91 27.29 15.23
N GLU A 198 11.85 26.61 14.57
CA GLU A 198 12.97 25.90 15.19
C GLU A 198 14.16 26.83 15.54
N ASP A 199 14.42 27.88 14.75
CA ASP A 199 15.49 28.87 14.97
C ASP A 199 15.00 30.33 14.78
N PRO A 200 14.18 30.86 15.70
CA PRO A 200 13.60 32.20 15.59
C PRO A 200 14.68 33.28 15.74
N ARG A 201 14.91 34.03 14.65
CA ARG A 201 16.01 35.02 14.53
C ARG A 201 16.00 36.13 15.59
N ASN A 202 14.83 36.51 16.10
CA ASN A 202 14.66 37.60 17.06
C ASN A 202 13.83 37.20 18.30
N GLY A 203 13.71 35.89 18.57
CA GLY A 203 12.81 35.35 19.60
C GLY A 203 11.35 35.30 19.14
N THR A 204 10.57 34.44 19.81
CA THR A 204 9.20 34.05 19.43
C THR A 204 8.19 35.21 19.36
N GLU A 205 8.41 36.31 20.08
CA GLU A 205 7.50 37.46 20.08
C GLU A 205 7.70 38.40 18.87
N ALA A 206 8.85 38.38 18.21
CA ALA A 206 9.17 39.32 17.14
C ALA A 206 8.55 38.96 15.78
N GLU A 207 8.14 37.70 15.57
CA GLU A 207 7.59 37.23 14.29
C GLU A 207 6.04 37.24 14.23
N LYS A 208 5.34 37.38 15.35
CA LYS A 208 3.86 37.57 15.40
C LYS A 208 3.37 38.83 14.67
N GLY A 209 4.27 39.76 14.32
CA GLY A 209 3.94 41.01 13.62
C GLY A 209 3.86 40.89 12.09
N TRP A 210 4.28 39.76 11.51
CA TRP A 210 4.21 39.54 10.06
C TRP A 210 3.35 38.30 9.78
N ASN A 211 2.04 38.55 9.72
CA ASN A 211 0.94 37.61 9.49
C ASN A 211 0.63 36.67 10.67
N VAL A 212 -0.25 37.19 11.54
CA VAL A 212 -1.38 36.41 12.06
C VAL A 212 -2.40 36.24 10.94
#